data_AF-K3WCK4-F1
#
_entry.id   AF-K3WCK4-F1
#
_cell.length_a   1.000
_cell.length_b   1.000
_cell.length_c   1.000
_cell.angle_alpha   90.00
_cell.angle_beta   90.00
_cell.angle_gamma   90.00
#
_symmetry.space_group_name_H-M   'P 1'
#
loop_
_entity.id
_entity.type
_entity.pdbx_description
1 polymer ?
#
loop_
_entity_poly.entity_id
_entity_poly.type
_entity_poly.pdbx_seq_one_letter_code
_entity_poly.pdbx_strand_id
1 'polypeptide(L)'
;MDLHLKYGRSPLDGLSAIGGTNDDPYSDRAIVCVLEGRSYVPLTVNDALALRTTKLVDSTGTAVNGYRVMQRDQIAVSDEAIAAYTHMCSTVAMTLDGLFERCTLLGYNLTQDNLRVVADLDSTAMYLIQNSLPVLIMPFWDNAHRGRFVIPGWDGSACIFYPEGTYIDPLNPTPLINAVTRTTRETKTVEWLKRPGGTWRNGWYEDLEGTKWFSDVQDSDHTTEYEIQRHKYNISSGEEVDCSDSQKCDGIFVEHWGSQLSMTTREVSATSIFIANGKRYGLFLYEGRGTRTMTSKYDWETLLSNVVLSRVLFRWMVIMFALQRGYYLGTSAWCNAGLGCLANSRSFVLLPFMLLPRMRMALFAFWTAGCKFEGPQNPLSLSWYVIYPAIIEVLFFYFAVLNGVAKLFGRRMSDCLVGPMVLFFCAMHWCRDILANVDWIGSDGRISSVISADEFNNHVMLKDFFFSPDLALRVNGNVKSLFYIKLSTLALPLLKKKHHQQQHV
;
A
#
# COMPACT_ATOMS: atom_id res chain seq x y z
N MET A 1 5.06 -16.26 -5.50
CA MET A 1 3.62 -16.46 -5.23
C MET A 1 2.86 -15.83 -6.37
N ASP A 2 1.94 -16.57 -6.99
CA ASP A 2 1.11 -16.04 -8.05
C ASP A 2 0.17 -14.98 -7.45
N LEU A 3 0.09 -13.86 -8.16
CA LEU A 3 -0.68 -12.70 -7.78
C LEU A 3 -1.79 -12.52 -8.79
N HIS A 4 -3.03 -12.49 -8.30
CA HIS A 4 -4.16 -11.93 -9.03
C HIS A 4 -4.84 -10.92 -8.13
N LEU A 5 -4.77 -9.65 -8.51
CA LEU A 5 -5.44 -8.56 -7.82
C LEU A 5 -6.55 -8.05 -8.70
N LYS A 6 -7.72 -7.83 -8.10
CA LYS A 6 -8.85 -7.18 -8.75
C LYS A 6 -9.50 -6.20 -7.79
N TYR A 7 -9.66 -4.96 -8.23
CA TYR A 7 -10.40 -3.91 -7.56
C TYR A 7 -11.40 -3.29 -8.51
N GLY A 8 -12.55 -2.89 -7.97
CA GLY A 8 -13.63 -2.32 -8.79
C GLY A 8 -14.36 -3.38 -9.63
N ARG A 9 -14.96 -2.94 -10.73
CA ARG A 9 -15.83 -3.76 -11.60
C ARG A 9 -15.59 -3.44 -13.07
N SER A 10 -16.13 -4.27 -13.98
CA SER A 10 -15.93 -4.02 -15.41
C SER A 10 -16.52 -2.66 -15.79
N PRO A 11 -15.85 -1.86 -16.65
CA PRO A 11 -16.43 -0.63 -17.19
C PRO A 11 -17.73 -0.90 -17.96
N LEU A 12 -17.94 -2.13 -18.46
CA LEU A 12 -19.13 -2.55 -19.19
C LEU A 12 -20.39 -2.63 -18.31
N ASP A 13 -20.21 -2.76 -16.99
CA ASP A 13 -21.31 -2.75 -16.01
C ASP A 13 -21.89 -1.33 -15.80
N GLY A 14 -21.28 -0.31 -16.39
CA GLY A 14 -21.69 1.09 -16.31
C GLY A 14 -21.23 1.80 -15.03
N LEU A 15 -21.77 3.00 -14.81
CA LEU A 15 -21.32 3.91 -13.75
C LEU A 15 -21.76 3.45 -12.34
N SER A 16 -20.88 3.59 -11.36
CA SER A 16 -21.14 3.31 -9.94
C SER A 16 -20.48 4.32 -9.03
N ALA A 17 -20.93 4.35 -7.77
CA ALA A 17 -20.11 4.88 -6.69
C ALA A 17 -18.77 4.11 -6.61
N ILE A 18 -17.68 4.85 -6.51
CA ILE A 18 -16.33 4.35 -6.32
C ILE A 18 -16.04 4.40 -4.83
N GLY A 19 -15.80 3.23 -4.23
CA GLY A 19 -15.45 3.12 -2.82
C GLY A 19 -14.03 3.61 -2.56
N GLY A 20 -13.81 4.17 -1.38
CA GLY A 20 -12.46 4.47 -0.90
C GLY A 20 -11.93 5.84 -1.28
N THR A 21 -10.69 6.12 -0.83
CA THR A 21 -10.02 7.41 -1.09
C THR A 21 -8.58 7.26 -1.58
N ASN A 22 -7.97 6.09 -1.41
CA ASN A 22 -6.53 5.93 -1.60
C ASN A 22 -6.09 5.98 -3.06
N ASP A 23 -7.00 5.86 -4.02
CA ASP A 23 -6.66 5.77 -5.45
C ASP A 23 -7.05 7.00 -6.29
N ASP A 24 -7.67 8.02 -5.70
CA ASP A 24 -8.13 9.19 -6.46
C ASP A 24 -6.93 9.84 -7.19
N PRO A 25 -6.77 9.63 -8.51
CA PRO A 25 -5.51 9.90 -9.20
C PRO A 25 -5.25 11.38 -9.39
N TYR A 26 -6.27 12.19 -9.16
CA TYR A 26 -6.31 13.62 -9.42
C TYR A 26 -6.33 14.47 -8.15
N SER A 27 -6.09 13.90 -6.96
CA SER A 27 -6.04 14.72 -5.75
C SER A 27 -4.75 15.54 -5.65
N ASP A 28 -4.77 16.58 -4.84
CA ASP A 28 -3.69 17.53 -4.52
C ASP A 28 -2.49 16.93 -3.75
N ARG A 29 -2.49 15.61 -3.56
CA ARG A 29 -1.28 14.80 -3.29
C ARG A 29 -0.26 14.86 -4.43
N ALA A 30 -0.65 15.44 -5.56
CA ALA A 30 0.22 15.63 -6.69
C ALA A 30 1.41 16.53 -6.34
N ILE A 31 2.55 16.21 -6.95
CA ILE A 31 3.84 16.85 -6.73
C ILE A 31 4.22 17.62 -7.99
N VAL A 32 4.75 18.82 -7.77
CA VAL A 32 5.27 19.71 -8.81
C VAL A 32 6.78 19.85 -8.60
N CYS A 33 7.53 19.78 -9.69
CA CYS A 33 8.97 20.00 -9.67
C CYS A 33 9.27 21.49 -9.95
N VAL A 34 9.68 22.24 -8.94
CA VAL A 34 9.99 23.67 -9.02
C VAL A 34 11.49 23.91 -8.95
N LEU A 35 12.02 24.76 -9.81
CA LEU A 35 13.43 25.09 -9.88
C LEU A 35 13.83 25.98 -8.71
N GLU A 36 14.72 25.47 -7.87
CA GLU A 36 15.37 26.22 -6.80
C GLU A 36 16.89 26.22 -7.03
N GLY A 37 17.43 27.40 -7.35
CA GLY A 37 18.84 27.55 -7.69
C GLY A 37 19.18 26.84 -9.01
N ARG A 38 19.76 25.63 -8.92
CA ARG A 38 20.21 24.83 -10.08
C ARG A 38 19.54 23.46 -10.18
N SER A 39 18.61 23.15 -9.27
CA SER A 39 17.97 21.83 -9.19
C SER A 39 16.46 21.99 -9.06
N TYR A 40 15.71 21.02 -9.59
CA TYR A 40 14.28 20.94 -9.37
C TYR A 40 13.99 20.22 -8.06
N VAL A 41 13.21 20.88 -7.20
CA VAL A 41 12.79 20.41 -5.87
C VAL A 41 11.30 20.04 -5.93
N PRO A 42 10.88 18.91 -5.33
CA PRO A 42 9.49 18.52 -5.27
C PRO A 42 8.72 19.36 -4.23
N LEU A 43 7.57 19.90 -4.63
CA LEU A 43 6.60 20.55 -3.74
C LEU A 43 5.22 19.94 -3.95
N THR A 44 4.39 19.90 -2.90
CA THR A 44 2.98 19.59 -3.11
C THR A 44 2.32 20.69 -3.96
N VAL A 45 1.26 20.37 -4.70
CA VAL A 45 0.51 21.38 -5.45
C VAL A 45 0.05 22.52 -4.54
N ASN A 46 -0.41 22.21 -3.32
CA ASN A 46 -0.83 23.22 -2.35
C ASN A 46 0.30 24.16 -1.95
N ASP A 47 1.49 23.63 -1.65
CA ASP A 47 2.65 24.45 -1.29
C ASP A 47 3.12 25.29 -2.49
N ALA A 48 3.12 24.71 -3.69
CA ALA A 48 3.47 25.41 -4.92
C ALA A 48 2.49 26.55 -5.24
N LEU A 49 1.18 26.36 -5.00
CA LEU A 49 0.17 27.40 -5.15
C LEU A 49 0.30 28.52 -4.11
N ALA A 50 0.86 28.23 -2.94
CA ALA A 50 1.15 29.22 -1.89
C ALA A 50 2.42 30.06 -2.16
N LEU A 51 3.23 29.70 -3.16
CA LEU A 51 4.43 30.46 -3.53
C LEU A 51 4.06 31.85 -4.08
N ARG A 52 4.84 32.87 -3.71
CA ARG A 52 4.69 34.24 -4.21
C ARG A 52 4.93 34.37 -5.72
N THR A 53 5.64 33.41 -6.31
CA THR A 53 5.97 33.36 -7.73
C THR A 53 4.84 32.79 -8.57
N THR A 54 3.86 32.12 -7.96
CA THR A 54 2.69 31.58 -8.66
C THR A 54 1.77 32.71 -9.10
N LYS A 55 1.33 32.66 -10.37
CA LYS A 55 0.53 33.72 -11.00
C LYS A 55 -0.83 33.22 -11.42
N LEU A 56 -1.89 33.95 -11.08
CA LEU A 56 -3.20 33.76 -11.69
C LEU A 56 -3.13 34.17 -13.17
N VAL A 57 -3.40 33.22 -14.08
CA VAL A 57 -3.32 33.43 -15.54
C VAL A 57 -4.69 33.42 -16.21
N ASP A 58 -5.69 32.80 -15.59
CA ASP A 58 -7.09 32.92 -16.00
C ASP A 58 -7.98 32.87 -14.75
N SER A 59 -8.98 33.75 -14.67
CA SER A 59 -10.01 33.76 -13.62
C SER A 59 -11.40 33.46 -14.17
N THR A 60 -11.56 33.51 -15.49
CA THR A 60 -12.84 33.36 -16.20
C THR A 60 -13.20 31.90 -16.43
N GLY A 61 -12.23 30.99 -16.30
CA GLY A 61 -12.37 29.58 -16.58
C GLY A 61 -12.56 29.31 -18.07
N THR A 62 -12.02 30.15 -18.95
CA THR A 62 -12.03 29.98 -20.40
C THR A 62 -10.81 29.21 -20.88
N ALA A 63 -9.68 29.36 -20.20
CA ALA A 63 -8.45 28.67 -20.50
C ALA A 63 -8.60 27.16 -20.30
N VAL A 64 -7.99 26.39 -21.22
CA VAL A 64 -8.09 24.92 -21.27
C VAL A 64 -6.74 24.24 -21.06
N ASN A 65 -5.64 24.98 -21.12
CA ASN A 65 -4.28 24.48 -21.17
C ASN A 65 -3.63 24.27 -19.80
N GLY A 66 -4.45 24.08 -18.76
CA GLY A 66 -3.99 23.67 -17.44
C GLY A 66 -4.22 22.18 -17.19
N TYR A 67 -3.95 21.75 -15.97
CA TYR A 67 -4.41 20.47 -15.47
C TYR A 67 -5.22 20.65 -14.19
N ARG A 68 -6.41 20.05 -14.14
CA ARG A 68 -7.31 20.16 -13.00
C ARG A 68 -6.93 19.12 -11.92
N VAL A 69 -6.73 19.61 -10.71
CA VAL A 69 -6.38 18.83 -9.52
C VAL A 69 -7.41 19.08 -8.44
N MET A 70 -7.94 18.04 -7.81
CA MET A 70 -8.91 18.10 -6.73
C MET A 70 -8.23 18.39 -5.39
N GLN A 71 -8.76 19.33 -4.62
CA GLN A 71 -8.22 19.61 -3.29
C GLN A 71 -8.63 18.52 -2.27
N ARG A 72 -7.73 18.14 -1.37
CA ARG A 72 -7.98 17.32 -0.17
C ARG A 72 -7.30 17.97 1.04
N ASP A 73 -7.52 17.37 2.20
CA ASP A 73 -6.77 17.69 3.41
C ASP A 73 -5.26 17.49 3.17
N GLN A 74 -4.44 18.36 3.75
CA GLN A 74 -2.98 18.33 3.61
C GLN A 74 -2.42 16.94 3.96
N ILE A 75 -1.53 16.46 3.08
CA ILE A 75 -0.81 15.20 3.29
C ILE A 75 0.58 15.52 3.83
N ALA A 76 0.97 14.83 4.90
CA ALA A 76 2.35 14.84 5.36
C ALA A 76 3.21 13.96 4.44
N VAL A 77 4.08 14.60 3.66
CA VAL A 77 5.07 13.90 2.83
C VAL A 77 6.25 13.47 3.72
N SER A 78 6.54 12.18 3.73
CA SER A 78 7.67 11.58 4.44
C SER A 78 9.01 11.94 3.81
N ASP A 79 10.09 11.93 4.61
CA ASP A 79 11.45 12.21 4.12
C ASP A 79 11.88 11.25 3.01
N GLU A 80 11.51 9.96 3.11
CA GLU A 80 11.74 8.97 2.06
C GLU A 80 11.06 9.35 0.73
N ALA A 81 9.81 9.80 0.80
CA ALA A 81 9.06 10.21 -0.37
C ALA A 81 9.63 11.49 -0.98
N ILE A 82 10.08 12.46 -0.17
CA ILE A 82 10.77 13.66 -0.66
C ILE A 82 12.04 13.29 -1.42
N ALA A 83 12.85 12.36 -0.89
CA ALA A 83 14.06 11.90 -1.57
C ALA A 83 13.73 11.21 -2.90
N ALA A 84 12.71 10.36 -2.94
CA ALA A 84 12.24 9.71 -4.16
C ALA A 84 11.73 10.73 -5.19
N TYR A 85 10.93 11.71 -4.78
CA TYR A 85 10.41 12.75 -5.68
C TYR A 85 11.51 13.70 -6.16
N THR A 86 12.54 13.95 -5.37
CA THR A 86 13.71 14.74 -5.80
C THR A 86 14.43 14.03 -6.94
N HIS A 87 14.64 12.72 -6.80
CA HIS A 87 15.21 11.89 -7.87
C HIS A 87 14.31 11.87 -9.13
N MET A 88 12.99 11.74 -8.95
CA MET A 88 12.03 11.82 -10.06
C MET A 88 12.11 13.17 -10.78
N CYS A 89 12.10 14.29 -10.05
CA CYS A 89 12.18 15.62 -10.63
C CYS A 89 13.47 15.81 -11.43
N SER A 90 14.61 15.35 -10.92
CA SER A 90 15.87 15.38 -11.66
C SER A 90 15.81 14.52 -12.92
N THR A 91 15.24 13.32 -12.84
CA THR A 91 15.12 12.41 -13.97
C THR A 91 14.20 12.96 -15.05
N VAL A 92 13.04 13.52 -14.67
CA VAL A 92 12.11 14.18 -15.59
C VAL A 92 12.79 15.36 -16.27
N ALA A 93 13.51 16.20 -15.53
CA ALA A 93 14.23 17.32 -16.12
C ALA A 93 15.26 16.88 -17.18
N MET A 94 15.97 15.77 -16.94
CA MET A 94 16.95 15.22 -17.90
C MET A 94 16.32 14.56 -19.13
N THR A 95 15.06 14.16 -19.05
CA THR A 95 14.37 13.36 -20.08
C THR A 95 13.21 14.11 -20.74
N LEU A 96 13.02 15.38 -20.40
CA LEU A 96 11.84 16.17 -20.76
C LEU A 96 11.60 16.25 -22.27
N ASP A 97 12.64 16.47 -23.06
CA ASP A 97 12.52 16.55 -24.53
C ASP A 97 12.03 15.22 -25.13
N GLY A 98 12.56 14.09 -24.62
CA GLY A 98 12.11 12.77 -25.03
C GLY A 98 10.67 12.49 -24.60
N LEU A 99 10.26 12.93 -23.41
CA LEU A 99 8.86 12.85 -22.98
C LEU A 99 7.93 13.64 -23.92
N PHE A 100 8.31 14.85 -24.32
CA PHE A 100 7.54 15.64 -25.27
C PHE A 100 7.43 14.98 -26.64
N GLU A 101 8.54 14.45 -27.16
CA GLU A 101 8.55 13.76 -28.45
C GLU A 101 7.60 12.54 -28.44
N ARG A 102 7.68 11.68 -27.40
CA ARG A 102 6.83 10.49 -27.31
C ARG A 102 5.36 10.84 -27.12
N CYS A 103 5.03 11.79 -26.24
CA CYS A 103 3.65 12.22 -26.07
C CYS A 103 3.09 12.90 -27.34
N THR A 104 3.92 13.61 -28.11
CA THR A 104 3.50 14.17 -29.42
C THR A 104 3.22 13.05 -30.42
N LEU A 105 4.07 12.01 -30.47
CA LEU A 105 3.87 10.84 -31.32
C LEU A 105 2.58 10.08 -30.97
N LEU A 106 2.18 10.08 -29.70
CA LEU A 106 0.90 9.52 -29.23
C LEU A 106 -0.32 10.40 -29.56
N GLY A 107 -0.13 11.56 -30.21
CA GLY A 107 -1.17 12.46 -30.70
C GLY A 107 -1.55 13.60 -29.77
N TYR A 108 -0.79 13.85 -28.70
CA TYR A 108 -1.07 14.94 -27.75
C TYR A 108 -0.40 16.26 -28.17
N ASN A 109 -1.10 17.38 -28.00
CA ASN A 109 -0.58 18.72 -28.27
C ASN A 109 -0.17 19.39 -26.95
N LEU A 110 1.11 19.30 -26.57
CA LEU A 110 1.58 19.55 -25.21
C LEU A 110 1.95 21.01 -24.92
N THR A 111 1.70 21.46 -23.69
CA THR A 111 2.35 22.65 -23.14
C THR A 111 3.82 22.35 -22.85
N GLN A 112 4.72 23.24 -23.28
CA GLN A 112 6.18 23.06 -23.13
C GLN A 112 6.81 24.07 -22.15
N ASP A 113 6.01 24.96 -21.57
CA ASP A 113 6.48 26.01 -20.68
C ASP A 113 6.31 25.61 -19.20
N ASN A 114 5.83 26.51 -18.35
CA ASN A 114 5.64 26.19 -16.93
C ASN A 114 4.29 25.47 -16.69
N LEU A 115 4.20 24.72 -15.60
CA LEU A 115 2.98 24.02 -15.23
C LEU A 115 1.84 24.98 -14.91
N ARG A 116 0.68 24.70 -15.49
CA ARG A 116 -0.59 25.37 -15.20
C ARG A 116 -1.52 24.42 -14.45
N VAL A 117 -2.09 24.88 -13.34
CA VAL A 117 -2.97 24.09 -12.49
C VAL A 117 -4.30 24.82 -12.29
N VAL A 118 -5.40 24.07 -12.38
CA VAL A 118 -6.73 24.51 -11.94
C VAL A 118 -7.03 23.78 -10.63
N ALA A 119 -7.09 24.53 -9.53
CA ALA A 119 -7.26 23.96 -8.20
C ALA A 119 -8.75 23.77 -7.89
N ASP A 120 -9.17 22.52 -7.72
CA ASP A 120 -10.52 22.05 -7.41
C ASP A 120 -11.48 21.86 -8.61
N LEU A 121 -12.56 21.08 -8.41
CA LEU A 121 -13.52 20.67 -9.45
C LEU A 121 -14.27 21.84 -10.07
N ASP A 122 -14.70 22.77 -9.22
CA ASP A 122 -15.61 23.85 -9.57
C ASP A 122 -14.89 25.19 -9.77
N SER A 123 -13.57 25.21 -9.56
CA SER A 123 -12.77 26.40 -9.77
C SER A 123 -12.63 26.75 -11.25
N THR A 124 -12.73 28.05 -11.51
CA THR A 124 -12.45 28.72 -12.78
C THR A 124 -11.06 29.35 -12.82
N ALA A 125 -10.34 29.35 -11.69
CA ALA A 125 -9.04 29.98 -11.57
C ALA A 125 -7.91 29.03 -12.01
N MET A 126 -7.15 29.46 -13.00
CA MET A 126 -5.94 28.79 -13.46
C MET A 126 -4.71 29.54 -12.99
N TYR A 127 -3.79 28.81 -12.37
CA TYR A 127 -2.53 29.32 -11.86
C TYR A 127 -1.36 28.76 -12.65
N LEU A 128 -0.39 29.61 -12.97
CA LEU A 128 0.89 29.26 -13.56
C LEU A 128 1.94 29.23 -12.44
N ILE A 129 2.54 28.06 -12.20
CA ILE A 129 3.60 27.88 -11.21
C ILE A 129 4.92 28.21 -11.89
N GLN A 130 5.49 29.38 -11.61
CA GLN A 130 6.71 29.81 -12.30
C GLN A 130 7.93 28.94 -11.94
N ASN A 131 8.82 28.77 -12.93
CA ASN A 131 10.02 27.96 -12.86
C ASN A 131 9.74 26.49 -12.52
N SER A 132 8.66 25.93 -13.05
CA SER A 132 8.32 24.51 -12.86
C SER A 132 8.51 23.71 -14.13
N LEU A 133 8.77 22.41 -14.00
CA LEU A 133 8.61 21.48 -15.12
C LEU A 133 7.13 21.40 -15.51
N PRO A 134 6.76 21.31 -16.80
CA PRO A 134 5.38 21.14 -17.25
C PRO A 134 4.86 19.70 -17.05
N VAL A 135 5.30 19.05 -15.98
CA VAL A 135 4.94 17.67 -15.64
C VAL A 135 4.39 17.67 -14.22
N LEU A 136 3.18 17.15 -14.05
CA LEU A 136 2.58 16.89 -12.76
C LEU A 136 2.83 15.42 -12.39
N ILE A 137 3.39 15.17 -11.22
CA ILE A 137 3.58 13.83 -10.66
C ILE A 137 2.37 13.51 -9.79
N MET A 138 1.64 12.43 -10.07
CA MET A 138 0.44 12.02 -9.33
C MET A 138 0.67 10.66 -8.67
N PRO A 139 1.11 10.63 -7.40
CA PRO A 139 1.31 9.39 -6.65
C PRO A 139 0.03 8.54 -6.59
N PHE A 140 0.18 7.20 -6.64
CA PHE A 140 -0.97 6.29 -6.54
C PHE A 140 -1.66 6.32 -5.18
N TRP A 141 -0.89 6.51 -4.11
CA TRP A 141 -1.32 6.71 -2.73
C TRP A 141 -0.35 7.68 -2.03
N ASP A 142 -0.66 8.08 -0.80
CA ASP A 142 0.18 9.02 -0.05
C ASP A 142 1.57 8.43 0.18
N ASN A 143 2.63 9.20 -0.09
CA ASN A 143 4.02 8.74 -0.02
C ASN A 143 4.36 7.57 -0.98
N ALA A 144 3.55 7.31 -2.00
CA ALA A 144 3.89 6.31 -3.00
C ALA A 144 5.13 6.74 -3.80
N HIS A 145 6.12 5.85 -3.91
CA HIS A 145 7.29 6.03 -4.77
C HIS A 145 6.98 5.73 -6.25
N ARG A 146 5.69 5.65 -6.59
CA ARG A 146 5.19 5.43 -7.94
C ARG A 146 3.92 6.23 -8.14
N GLY A 147 3.67 6.57 -9.38
CA GLY A 147 2.51 7.34 -9.75
C GLY A 147 2.36 7.41 -11.25
N ARG A 148 1.47 8.30 -11.64
CA ARG A 148 1.16 8.66 -13.01
C ARG A 148 1.68 10.05 -13.24
N PHE A 149 2.29 10.30 -14.39
CA PHE A 149 2.81 11.62 -14.71
C PHE A 149 1.92 12.21 -15.81
N VAL A 150 1.73 13.53 -15.75
CA VAL A 150 0.85 14.23 -16.68
C VAL A 150 1.51 15.45 -17.25
N ILE A 151 1.44 15.60 -18.57
CA ILE A 151 1.78 16.83 -19.27
C ILE A 151 0.48 17.45 -19.82
N PRO A 152 0.10 18.67 -19.40
CA PRO A 152 -1.06 19.36 -19.94
C PRO A 152 -0.93 19.62 -21.44
N GLY A 153 -2.06 19.70 -22.15
CA GLY A 153 -2.10 20.05 -23.56
C GLY A 153 -2.64 21.45 -23.83
N TRP A 154 -2.20 22.09 -24.92
CA TRP A 154 -2.70 23.40 -25.35
C TRP A 154 -4.18 23.38 -25.74
N ASP A 155 -4.71 22.21 -26.07
CA ASP A 155 -6.07 21.99 -26.54
C ASP A 155 -7.01 21.39 -25.48
N GLY A 156 -6.56 21.32 -24.23
CA GLY A 156 -7.36 20.85 -23.10
C GLY A 156 -7.29 19.36 -22.82
N SER A 157 -6.70 18.55 -23.71
CA SER A 157 -6.33 17.18 -23.40
C SER A 157 -5.05 17.14 -22.56
N ALA A 158 -4.57 15.95 -22.19
CA ALA A 158 -3.31 15.80 -21.47
C ALA A 158 -2.68 14.44 -21.77
N CYS A 159 -1.35 14.38 -21.87
CA CYS A 159 -0.65 13.11 -21.98
C CYS A 159 -0.46 12.52 -20.58
N ILE A 160 -1.13 11.42 -20.29
CA ILE A 160 -0.95 10.65 -19.05
C ILE A 160 -0.05 9.46 -19.36
N PHE A 161 1.02 9.30 -18.59
CA PHE A 161 1.97 8.20 -18.75
C PHE A 161 2.45 7.66 -17.42
N TYR A 162 2.98 6.44 -17.47
CA TYR A 162 3.39 5.65 -16.33
C TYR A 162 4.89 5.42 -16.42
N PRO A 163 5.70 6.16 -15.65
CA PRO A 163 7.13 6.01 -15.69
C PRO A 163 7.56 4.67 -15.07
N GLU A 164 8.67 4.12 -15.57
CA GLU A 164 9.30 2.87 -15.16
C GLU A 164 10.83 3.00 -15.19
N GLY A 165 11.53 2.06 -14.56
CA GLY A 165 12.99 2.06 -14.50
C GLY A 165 13.52 3.23 -13.68
N THR A 166 14.42 4.04 -14.24
CA THR A 166 15.21 5.02 -13.45
C THR A 166 14.34 6.06 -12.74
N TYR A 167 13.14 6.36 -13.25
CA TYR A 167 12.21 7.26 -12.56
C TYR A 167 11.78 6.74 -11.19
N ILE A 168 11.65 5.42 -11.03
CA ILE A 168 11.13 4.78 -9.80
C ILE A 168 12.28 4.17 -8.99
N ASP A 169 13.24 3.56 -9.67
CA ASP A 169 14.36 2.85 -9.06
C ASP A 169 15.68 3.34 -9.66
N PRO A 170 16.49 4.11 -8.91
CA PRO A 170 17.79 4.57 -9.36
C PRO A 170 18.76 3.45 -9.77
N LEU A 171 18.54 2.21 -9.32
CA LEU A 171 19.35 1.05 -9.68
C LEU A 171 19.00 0.50 -11.07
N ASN A 172 17.85 0.85 -11.64
CA ASN A 172 17.48 0.50 -12.99
C ASN A 172 17.71 1.71 -13.91
N PRO A 173 18.83 1.78 -14.65
CA PRO A 173 19.24 3.01 -15.32
C PRO A 173 18.37 3.40 -16.53
N THR A 174 17.48 2.53 -17.00
CA THR A 174 16.71 2.77 -18.22
C THR A 174 15.47 3.61 -17.93
N PRO A 175 15.28 4.79 -18.56
CA PRO A 175 14.06 5.58 -18.42
C PRO A 175 12.98 5.03 -19.35
N LEU A 176 12.01 4.35 -18.77
CA LEU A 176 10.89 3.75 -19.49
C LEU A 176 9.62 4.53 -19.20
N ILE A 177 8.72 4.62 -20.17
CA ILE A 177 7.34 5.07 -19.94
C ILE A 177 6.36 4.12 -20.61
N ASN A 178 5.19 3.96 -20.00
CA ASN A 178 4.02 3.38 -20.66
C ASN A 178 2.95 4.44 -20.85
N ALA A 179 2.29 4.46 -21.99
CA ALA A 179 1.24 5.44 -22.28
C ALA A 179 0.26 4.89 -23.31
N VAL A 180 -0.89 5.55 -23.43
CA VAL A 180 -1.94 5.24 -24.41
C VAL A 180 -2.11 6.41 -25.36
N THR A 181 -2.40 6.11 -26.63
CA THR A 181 -2.64 7.14 -27.65
C THR A 181 -3.84 8.00 -27.26
N ARG A 182 -3.79 9.28 -27.65
CA ARG A 182 -4.87 10.23 -27.41
C ARG A 182 -6.20 9.70 -27.93
N THR A 183 -6.22 9.22 -29.17
CA THR A 183 -7.43 8.71 -29.82
C THR A 183 -8.07 7.58 -29.00
N THR A 184 -7.29 6.64 -28.48
CA THR A 184 -7.80 5.53 -27.66
C THR A 184 -8.38 6.05 -26.35
N ARG A 185 -7.63 6.88 -25.61
CA ARG A 185 -8.09 7.47 -24.34
C ARG A 185 -9.40 8.23 -24.54
N GLU A 186 -9.46 9.12 -25.52
CA GLU A 186 -10.61 9.98 -25.73
C GLU A 186 -11.83 9.20 -26.22
N THR A 187 -11.65 8.26 -27.16
CA THR A 187 -12.75 7.44 -27.70
C THR A 187 -13.34 6.53 -26.63
N LYS A 188 -12.51 5.80 -25.88
CA LYS A 188 -12.98 4.90 -24.81
C LYS A 188 -13.66 5.66 -23.68
N THR A 189 -13.19 6.87 -23.37
CA THR A 189 -13.87 7.75 -22.40
C THR A 189 -15.30 8.06 -22.83
N VAL A 190 -15.48 8.53 -24.07
CA VAL A 190 -16.81 8.87 -24.61
C VAL A 190 -17.71 7.64 -24.72
N GLU A 191 -17.16 6.53 -25.23
CA GLU A 191 -17.83 5.25 -25.40
C GLU A 191 -18.40 4.74 -24.07
N TRP A 192 -17.56 4.60 -23.04
CA TRP A 192 -17.97 4.01 -21.77
C TRP A 192 -18.81 4.93 -20.90
N LEU A 193 -18.60 6.25 -20.98
CA LEU A 193 -19.49 7.22 -20.33
C LEU A 193 -20.86 7.29 -21.01
N LYS A 194 -20.97 6.85 -22.28
CA LYS A 194 -22.17 7.00 -23.13
C LYS A 194 -22.63 8.46 -23.22
N ARG A 195 -21.68 9.38 -23.25
CA ARG A 195 -21.89 10.84 -23.21
C ARG A 195 -21.12 11.51 -24.34
N PRO A 196 -21.58 11.44 -25.60
CA PRO A 196 -20.89 12.06 -26.73
C PRO A 196 -21.05 13.58 -26.78
N GLY A 197 -20.18 14.25 -27.55
CA GLY A 197 -20.29 15.68 -27.86
C GLY A 197 -19.69 16.63 -26.81
N GLY A 198 -19.12 16.11 -25.73
CA GLY A 198 -18.36 16.89 -24.77
C GLY A 198 -16.99 17.34 -25.31
N THR A 199 -16.26 18.07 -24.47
CA THR A 199 -14.98 18.69 -24.83
C THR A 199 -13.91 18.42 -23.78
N TRP A 200 -12.66 18.29 -24.21
CA TRP A 200 -11.53 18.14 -23.29
C TRP A 200 -11.06 19.51 -22.81
N ARG A 201 -11.02 19.70 -21.50
CA ARG A 201 -10.59 20.95 -20.86
C ARG A 201 -9.81 20.63 -19.60
N ASN A 202 -8.63 21.23 -19.48
CA ASN A 202 -7.76 21.09 -18.32
C ASN A 202 -7.43 19.63 -17.95
N GLY A 203 -7.26 18.77 -18.96
CA GLY A 203 -6.96 17.33 -18.83
C GLY A 203 -8.16 16.43 -18.56
N TRP A 204 -9.37 16.99 -18.44
CA TRP A 204 -10.61 16.30 -18.11
C TRP A 204 -11.63 16.42 -19.24
N TYR A 205 -12.54 15.46 -19.35
CA TYR A 205 -13.64 15.48 -20.31
C TYR A 205 -14.87 16.18 -19.69
N GLU A 206 -15.29 17.31 -20.25
CA GLU A 206 -16.51 18.02 -19.84
C GLU A 206 -17.65 17.64 -20.79
N ASP A 207 -18.67 16.96 -20.25
CA ASP A 207 -19.84 16.56 -21.04
C ASP A 207 -20.82 17.73 -21.30
N LEU A 208 -21.86 17.46 -22.10
CA LEU A 208 -22.88 18.47 -22.44
C LEU A 208 -23.73 18.92 -21.24
N GLU A 209 -23.72 18.17 -20.14
CA GLU A 209 -24.39 18.54 -18.88
C GLU A 209 -23.46 19.38 -17.98
N GLY A 210 -22.21 19.62 -18.40
CA GLY A 210 -21.20 20.35 -17.63
C GLY A 210 -20.50 19.50 -16.56
N THR A 211 -20.72 18.19 -16.54
CA THR A 211 -20.00 17.29 -15.62
C THR A 211 -18.59 17.05 -16.14
N LYS A 212 -17.62 17.20 -15.25
CA LYS A 212 -16.20 17.00 -15.57
C LYS A 212 -15.79 15.59 -15.17
N TRP A 213 -15.23 14.86 -16.12
CA TRP A 213 -14.80 13.48 -15.97
C TRP A 213 -13.29 13.39 -16.14
N PHE A 214 -12.59 13.06 -15.06
CA PHE A 214 -11.23 12.58 -15.19
C PHE A 214 -11.26 11.25 -15.92
N SER A 215 -10.24 10.98 -16.74
CA SER A 215 -10.10 9.72 -17.45
C SER A 215 -8.65 9.31 -17.55
N ASP A 216 -8.38 8.08 -17.14
CA ASP A 216 -7.11 7.41 -17.26
C ASP A 216 -7.39 5.93 -17.52
N VAL A 217 -6.90 5.45 -18.65
CA VAL A 217 -7.16 4.10 -19.15
C VAL A 217 -5.87 3.53 -19.68
N GLN A 218 -5.54 2.32 -19.24
CA GLN A 218 -4.42 1.56 -19.76
C GLN A 218 -4.72 0.07 -19.66
N ASP A 219 -4.19 -0.66 -20.63
CA ASP A 219 -4.24 -2.11 -20.61
C ASP A 219 -2.98 -2.68 -21.22
N SER A 220 -2.32 -3.55 -20.48
CA SER A 220 -1.19 -4.32 -20.99
C SER A 220 -1.59 -5.70 -21.47
N ASP A 221 -2.83 -6.12 -21.21
CA ASP A 221 -3.32 -7.44 -21.60
C ASP A 221 -4.04 -7.34 -22.94
N HIS A 222 -3.36 -7.75 -24.00
CA HIS A 222 -3.91 -7.74 -25.36
C HIS A 222 -5.07 -8.73 -25.57
N THR A 223 -5.41 -9.54 -24.56
CA THR A 223 -6.49 -10.52 -24.65
C THR A 223 -7.82 -10.01 -24.09
N THR A 224 -7.84 -8.81 -23.50
CA THR A 224 -9.07 -8.25 -22.95
C THR A 224 -9.99 -7.73 -24.04
N GLU A 225 -11.27 -7.60 -23.69
CA GLU A 225 -12.30 -7.02 -24.55
C GLU A 225 -12.25 -5.48 -24.60
N TYR A 226 -11.32 -4.83 -23.90
CA TYR A 226 -11.29 -3.38 -23.77
C TYR A 226 -10.65 -2.65 -24.96
N GLU A 227 -9.87 -3.37 -25.78
CA GLU A 227 -9.22 -2.85 -26.99
C GLU A 227 -8.34 -1.61 -26.72
N ILE A 228 -7.65 -1.58 -25.58
CA ILE A 228 -6.71 -0.51 -25.25
C ILE A 228 -5.30 -0.96 -25.61
N GLN A 229 -4.66 -0.27 -26.55
CA GLN A 229 -3.25 -0.50 -26.86
C GLN A 229 -2.36 0.41 -25.99
N ARG A 230 -1.59 -0.21 -25.10
CA ARG A 230 -0.53 0.44 -24.34
C ARG A 230 0.79 0.39 -25.11
N HIS A 231 1.47 1.52 -25.17
CA HIS A 231 2.78 1.68 -25.80
C HIS A 231 3.85 1.86 -24.73
N LYS A 232 4.97 1.15 -24.87
CA LYS A 232 6.11 1.25 -23.95
C LYS A 232 7.31 1.84 -24.68
N TYR A 233 7.88 2.93 -24.18
CA TYR A 233 9.01 3.60 -24.82
C TYR A 233 10.22 3.65 -23.89
N ASN A 234 11.40 3.49 -24.48
CA ASN A 234 12.65 3.88 -23.84
C ASN A 234 12.97 5.32 -24.24
N ILE A 235 12.97 6.21 -23.26
CA ILE A 235 13.15 7.65 -23.48
C ILE A 235 14.57 8.00 -23.91
N SER A 236 15.58 7.21 -23.50
CA SER A 236 16.97 7.44 -23.88
C SER A 236 17.25 7.09 -25.34
N SER A 237 16.69 5.97 -25.84
CA SER A 237 16.87 5.57 -27.24
C SER A 237 15.84 6.19 -28.18
N GLY A 238 14.68 6.60 -27.66
CA GLY A 238 13.53 7.01 -28.45
C GLY A 238 12.79 5.83 -29.11
N GLU A 239 13.22 4.59 -28.88
CA GLU A 239 12.59 3.43 -29.50
C GLU A 239 11.39 2.93 -28.67
N GLU A 240 10.37 2.44 -29.36
CA GLU A 240 9.30 1.65 -28.75
C GLU A 240 9.84 0.26 -28.42
N VAL A 241 9.54 -0.22 -27.22
CA VAL A 241 9.96 -1.54 -26.75
C VAL A 241 9.06 -2.59 -27.42
N ASP A 242 9.67 -3.50 -28.17
CA ASP A 242 8.96 -4.63 -28.75
C ASP A 242 8.51 -5.61 -27.64
N CYS A 243 7.21 -5.63 -27.39
CA CYS A 243 6.53 -6.49 -26.43
C CYS A 243 6.13 -7.87 -26.99
N SER A 244 6.59 -8.25 -28.18
CA SER A 244 6.38 -9.61 -28.73
C SER A 244 6.94 -10.70 -27.80
N ASP A 245 8.02 -10.40 -27.10
CA ASP A 245 8.48 -11.14 -25.93
C ASP A 245 7.90 -10.53 -24.66
N SER A 246 6.84 -11.15 -24.14
CA SER A 246 6.11 -10.71 -22.94
C SER A 246 7.02 -10.29 -21.77
N GLN A 247 8.17 -10.95 -21.58
CA GLN A 247 9.06 -10.66 -20.46
C GLN A 247 9.69 -9.26 -20.49
N LYS A 248 9.84 -8.65 -21.67
CA LYS A 248 10.43 -7.30 -21.81
C LYS A 248 9.46 -6.19 -21.40
N CYS A 249 8.17 -6.49 -21.41
CA CYS A 249 7.12 -5.53 -21.09
C CYS A 249 6.45 -5.76 -19.74
N ASP A 250 6.89 -6.78 -19.00
CA ASP A 250 6.55 -6.95 -17.60
C ASP A 250 6.95 -5.70 -16.79
N GLY A 251 6.07 -5.26 -15.91
CA GLY A 251 6.37 -4.23 -14.93
C GLY A 251 7.18 -4.85 -13.79
N ILE A 252 8.37 -4.32 -13.51
CA ILE A 252 9.19 -4.78 -12.36
C ILE A 252 9.26 -3.67 -11.32
N PHE A 253 8.99 -4.07 -10.09
CA PHE A 253 8.61 -3.17 -9.03
C PHE A 253 9.16 -3.65 -7.70
N VAL A 254 10.06 -2.87 -7.10
CA VAL A 254 10.59 -3.18 -5.76
C VAL A 254 9.99 -2.24 -4.73
N GLU A 255 9.52 -2.79 -3.62
CA GLU A 255 9.10 -2.07 -2.42
C GLU A 255 9.95 -2.53 -1.24
N HIS A 256 10.32 -1.60 -0.36
CA HIS A 256 11.21 -1.87 0.77
C HIS A 256 10.53 -1.56 2.11
N TRP A 257 10.79 -2.41 3.09
CA TRP A 257 10.59 -2.13 4.51
C TRP A 257 11.96 -2.10 5.19
N GLY A 258 12.56 -0.91 5.20
CA GLY A 258 13.93 -0.71 5.65
C GLY A 258 14.94 -1.49 4.82
N SER A 259 16.09 -1.82 5.41
CA SER A 259 17.19 -2.50 4.72
C SER A 259 17.10 -4.04 4.73
N GLN A 260 16.16 -4.59 5.50
CA GLN A 260 16.07 -6.02 5.79
C GLN A 260 14.97 -6.75 5.03
N LEU A 261 13.91 -6.06 4.61
CA LEU A 261 12.78 -6.69 3.93
C LEU A 261 12.46 -5.94 2.64
N SER A 262 12.27 -6.69 1.56
CA SER A 262 11.82 -6.14 0.29
C SER A 262 10.89 -7.10 -0.43
N MET A 263 9.98 -6.51 -1.21
CA MET A 263 9.08 -7.21 -2.10
C MET A 263 9.41 -6.79 -3.53
N THR A 264 9.70 -7.75 -4.38
CA THR A 264 9.73 -7.55 -5.83
C THR A 264 8.43 -8.09 -6.41
N THR A 265 7.65 -7.22 -7.05
CA THR A 265 6.51 -7.59 -7.87
C THR A 265 6.94 -7.55 -9.33
N ARG A 266 6.68 -8.65 -10.05
CA ARG A 266 6.78 -8.73 -11.49
C ARG A 266 5.35 -8.83 -12.02
N GLU A 267 4.85 -7.75 -12.55
CA GLU A 267 3.51 -7.63 -13.13
C GLU A 267 3.57 -8.06 -14.59
N VAL A 268 2.92 -9.19 -14.90
CA VAL A 268 2.88 -9.78 -16.24
C VAL A 268 1.75 -9.16 -17.06
N SER A 269 0.62 -8.86 -16.42
CA SER A 269 -0.44 -8.09 -17.06
C SER A 269 -1.15 -7.17 -16.07
N ALA A 270 -1.61 -6.03 -16.56
CA ALA A 270 -2.24 -4.98 -15.79
C ALA A 270 -3.26 -4.23 -16.66
N THR A 271 -4.50 -4.21 -16.21
CA THR A 271 -5.56 -3.34 -16.72
C THR A 271 -5.88 -2.33 -15.63
N SER A 272 -5.86 -1.04 -15.97
CA SER A 272 -6.23 0.04 -15.05
C SER A 272 -7.13 1.04 -15.77
N ILE A 273 -8.35 1.16 -15.29
CA ILE A 273 -9.39 2.02 -15.83
C ILE A 273 -9.92 2.86 -14.67
N PHE A 274 -9.76 4.17 -14.79
CA PHE A 274 -10.27 5.13 -13.82
C PHE A 274 -10.90 6.31 -14.56
N ILE A 275 -12.23 6.33 -14.60
CA ILE A 275 -13.00 7.46 -15.15
C ILE A 275 -13.98 7.93 -14.08
N ALA A 276 -13.85 9.15 -13.58
CA ALA A 276 -14.68 9.61 -12.46
C ALA A 276 -14.97 11.11 -12.50
N ASN A 277 -16.12 11.49 -11.94
CA ASN A 277 -16.61 12.87 -11.96
C ASN A 277 -16.06 13.79 -10.85
N GLY A 278 -14.95 13.43 -10.20
CA GLY A 278 -14.43 14.14 -9.03
C GLY A 278 -15.23 13.92 -7.73
N LYS A 279 -16.45 13.36 -7.81
CA LYS A 279 -17.33 13.04 -6.66
C LYS A 279 -17.43 11.54 -6.41
N ARG A 280 -16.40 10.79 -6.83
CA ARG A 280 -16.31 9.32 -6.71
C ARG A 280 -17.51 8.58 -7.31
N TYR A 281 -17.97 9.05 -8.46
CA TYR A 281 -18.94 8.37 -9.27
C TYR A 281 -18.39 8.20 -10.68
N GLY A 282 -18.40 6.97 -11.18
CA GLY A 282 -17.78 6.64 -12.46
C GLY A 282 -17.46 5.16 -12.66
N LEU A 283 -16.38 4.90 -13.39
CA LEU A 283 -15.86 3.59 -13.78
C LEU A 283 -14.51 3.38 -13.09
N PHE A 284 -14.37 2.28 -12.37
CA PHE A 284 -13.14 1.91 -11.71
C PHE A 284 -12.88 0.42 -11.85
N LEU A 285 -11.76 0.07 -12.46
CA LEU A 285 -11.21 -1.28 -12.54
C LEU A 285 -9.70 -1.21 -12.39
N TYR A 286 -9.15 -2.01 -11.51
CA TYR A 286 -7.74 -2.40 -11.59
C TYR A 286 -7.67 -3.92 -11.51
N GLU A 287 -7.10 -4.54 -12.53
CA GLU A 287 -6.83 -5.98 -12.56
C GLU A 287 -5.35 -6.20 -12.88
N GLY A 288 -4.62 -6.80 -11.95
CA GLY A 288 -3.19 -7.07 -12.09
C GLY A 288 -2.90 -8.56 -11.91
N ARG A 289 -2.10 -9.14 -12.81
CA ARG A 289 -1.57 -10.49 -12.71
C ARG A 289 -0.06 -10.47 -12.70
N GLY A 290 0.54 -11.27 -11.85
CA GLY A 290 1.98 -11.31 -11.77
C GLY A 290 2.53 -12.29 -10.75
N THR A 291 3.79 -12.12 -10.43
CA THR A 291 4.48 -12.89 -9.40
C THR A 291 5.09 -11.95 -8.37
N ARG A 292 4.95 -12.32 -7.10
CA ARG A 292 5.63 -11.65 -5.99
C ARG A 292 6.73 -12.52 -5.42
N THR A 293 7.89 -11.91 -5.26
CA THR A 293 9.06 -12.47 -4.59
C THR A 293 9.37 -11.61 -3.38
N MET A 294 9.41 -12.24 -2.21
CA MET A 294 9.72 -11.59 -0.94
C MET A 294 11.12 -11.99 -0.52
N THR A 295 11.95 -11.03 -0.16
CA THR A 295 13.31 -11.25 0.31
C THR A 295 13.47 -10.65 1.69
N SER A 296 13.96 -11.45 2.64
CA SER A 296 14.24 -11.01 3.99
C SER A 296 15.65 -11.42 4.40
N LYS A 297 16.38 -10.49 5.00
CA LYS A 297 17.68 -10.73 5.62
C LYS A 297 17.46 -11.23 7.05
N TYR A 298 17.92 -12.44 7.34
CA TYR A 298 17.88 -13.00 8.68
C TYR A 298 18.96 -12.35 9.55
N ASP A 299 18.54 -11.73 10.65
CA ASP A 299 19.45 -11.19 11.65
C ASP A 299 19.65 -12.15 12.84
N TRP A 300 20.60 -11.79 13.70
CA TRP A 300 20.89 -12.53 14.93
C TRP A 300 19.68 -12.61 15.87
N GLU A 301 18.86 -11.56 15.93
CA GLU A 301 17.66 -11.53 16.79
C GLU A 301 16.65 -12.59 16.36
N THR A 302 16.43 -12.72 15.05
CA THR A 302 15.57 -13.74 14.45
C THR A 302 16.14 -15.14 14.69
N LEU A 303 17.45 -15.33 14.55
CA LEU A 303 18.10 -16.61 14.84
C LEU A 303 17.91 -17.01 16.31
N LEU A 304 18.16 -16.10 17.25
CA LEU A 304 18.00 -16.34 18.68
C LEU A 304 16.56 -16.72 19.02
N SER A 305 15.59 -15.95 18.53
CA SER A 305 14.16 -16.22 18.74
C SER A 305 13.77 -17.62 18.23
N ASN A 306 14.16 -17.96 17.00
CA ASN A 306 13.88 -19.25 16.39
C ASN A 306 14.46 -20.43 17.17
N VAL A 307 15.72 -20.32 17.63
CA VAL A 307 16.38 -21.38 18.42
C VAL A 307 15.65 -21.58 19.75
N VAL A 308 15.30 -20.49 20.43
CA VAL A 308 14.64 -20.54 21.73
C VAL A 308 13.22 -21.11 21.61
N LEU A 309 12.43 -20.64 20.64
CA LEU A 309 11.09 -21.16 20.38
C LEU A 309 11.12 -22.61 19.93
N SER A 310 12.04 -23.00 19.03
CA SER A 310 12.20 -24.40 18.60
C SER A 310 12.46 -25.32 19.78
N ARG A 311 13.27 -24.89 20.75
CA ARG A 311 13.53 -25.66 21.98
C ARG A 311 12.29 -25.81 22.85
N VAL A 312 11.48 -24.77 22.98
CA VAL A 312 10.20 -24.82 23.72
C VAL A 312 9.21 -25.74 23.01
N LEU A 313 9.04 -25.59 21.70
CA LEU A 313 8.13 -26.40 20.87
C LEU A 313 8.54 -27.87 20.86
N PHE A 314 9.83 -28.17 20.72
CA PHE A 314 10.34 -29.54 20.78
C PHE A 314 10.03 -30.21 22.13
N ARG A 315 10.25 -29.48 23.23
CA ARG A 315 9.90 -29.98 24.57
C ARG A 315 8.40 -30.20 24.72
N TRP A 316 7.60 -29.28 24.21
CA TRP A 316 6.15 -29.43 24.23
C TRP A 316 5.73 -30.68 23.44
N MET A 317 6.27 -30.87 22.23
CA MET A 317 6.01 -32.04 21.39
C MET A 317 6.35 -33.36 22.09
N VAL A 318 7.50 -33.44 22.77
CA VAL A 318 7.88 -34.65 23.55
C VAL A 318 6.86 -34.93 24.66
N ILE A 319 6.40 -33.88 25.36
CA ILE A 319 5.38 -34.02 26.41
C ILE A 319 4.03 -34.45 25.80
N MET A 320 3.61 -33.86 24.68
CA MET A 320 2.41 -34.26 23.94
C MET A 320 2.45 -35.74 23.57
N PHE A 321 3.58 -36.21 23.03
CA PHE A 321 3.76 -37.60 22.64
C PHE A 321 3.69 -38.54 23.85
N ALA A 322 4.33 -38.16 24.97
CA ALA A 322 4.27 -38.94 26.21
C ALA A 322 2.83 -39.02 26.77
N LEU A 323 2.09 -37.91 26.78
CA LEU A 323 0.69 -37.86 27.21
C LEU A 323 -0.24 -38.64 26.26
N GLN A 324 0.05 -38.65 24.96
CA GLN A 324 -0.72 -39.42 23.96
C GLN A 324 -0.55 -40.91 24.19
N ARG A 325 0.70 -41.33 24.41
CA ARG A 325 1.00 -42.72 24.72
C ARG A 325 0.38 -43.13 26.05
N GLY A 326 0.44 -42.28 27.07
CA GLY A 326 -0.23 -42.53 28.35
C GLY A 326 -1.75 -42.66 28.21
N TYR A 327 -2.38 -41.82 27.39
CA TYR A 327 -3.81 -41.92 27.10
C TYR A 327 -4.18 -43.24 26.42
N TYR A 328 -3.43 -43.65 25.39
CA TYR A 328 -3.66 -44.95 24.73
C TYR A 328 -3.46 -46.14 25.66
N LEU A 329 -2.59 -46.01 26.67
CA LEU A 329 -2.37 -47.04 27.69
C LEU A 329 -3.33 -46.93 28.88
N GLY A 330 -4.27 -45.98 28.87
CA GLY A 330 -5.23 -45.76 29.96
C GLY A 330 -4.64 -45.14 31.23
N THR A 331 -3.41 -44.61 31.18
CA THR A 331 -2.68 -44.09 32.35
C THR A 331 -2.76 -42.58 32.53
N SER A 332 -3.23 -41.83 31.51
CA SER A 332 -3.35 -40.36 31.61
C SER A 332 -4.54 -39.80 30.84
N ALA A 333 -5.16 -38.74 31.37
CA ALA A 333 -6.20 -37.99 30.64
C ALA A 333 -5.58 -37.05 29.59
N TRP A 334 -6.15 -37.07 28.37
CA TRP A 334 -5.70 -36.28 27.22
C TRP A 334 -5.85 -34.76 27.42
N CYS A 335 -6.78 -34.34 28.28
CA CYS A 335 -7.18 -32.94 28.48
C CYS A 335 -6.08 -32.02 29.06
N ASN A 336 -4.92 -32.56 29.48
CA ASN A 336 -3.84 -31.83 30.14
C ASN A 336 -2.63 -31.52 29.22
N ALA A 337 -2.76 -31.71 27.91
CA ALA A 337 -1.65 -31.59 26.97
C ALA A 337 -1.32 -30.13 26.57
N GLY A 338 -1.91 -29.13 27.23
CA GLY A 338 -1.65 -27.73 26.89
C GLY A 338 -0.27 -27.21 27.34
N LEU A 339 0.01 -25.95 27.01
CA LEU A 339 1.26 -25.25 27.28
C LEU A 339 1.63 -25.15 28.78
N GLY A 340 0.67 -25.34 29.67
CA GLY A 340 0.81 -25.42 31.11
C GLY A 340 1.74 -26.55 31.57
N CYS A 341 1.93 -27.60 30.78
CA CYS A 341 2.94 -28.62 31.06
C CYS A 341 4.38 -28.07 31.04
N LEU A 342 4.61 -26.95 30.34
CA LEU A 342 5.89 -26.25 30.28
C LEU A 342 6.04 -25.18 31.37
N ALA A 343 5.01 -24.92 32.18
CA ALA A 343 4.94 -23.80 33.11
C ALA A 343 6.16 -23.70 34.05
N ASN A 344 6.74 -24.83 34.45
CA ASN A 344 7.92 -24.90 35.34
C ASN A 344 9.24 -25.17 34.60
N SER A 345 9.21 -25.31 33.28
CA SER A 345 10.43 -25.50 32.51
C SER A 345 11.25 -24.21 32.46
N ARG A 346 12.57 -24.31 32.65
CA ARG A 346 13.48 -23.13 32.56
C ARG A 346 13.35 -22.40 31.22
N SER A 347 13.16 -23.16 30.13
CA SER A 347 13.01 -22.61 28.78
C SER A 347 11.76 -21.75 28.62
N PHE A 348 10.66 -22.10 29.30
CA PHE A 348 9.43 -21.31 29.24
C PHE A 348 9.44 -20.13 30.21
N VAL A 349 10.01 -20.31 31.41
CA VAL A 349 10.13 -19.22 32.40
C VAL A 349 11.05 -18.10 31.91
N LEU A 350 12.14 -18.43 31.24
CA LEU A 350 13.08 -17.45 30.67
C LEU A 350 12.66 -16.91 29.30
N LEU A 351 11.58 -17.45 28.72
CA LEU A 351 11.14 -17.11 27.37
C LEU A 351 10.90 -15.60 27.17
N PRO A 352 10.26 -14.86 28.11
CA PRO A 352 10.04 -13.44 27.93
C PRO A 352 11.34 -12.68 27.72
N PHE A 353 12.38 -12.98 28.51
CA PHE A 353 13.69 -12.32 28.42
C PHE A 353 14.42 -12.66 27.12
N MET A 354 14.33 -13.91 26.66
CA MET A 354 15.00 -14.36 25.44
C MET A 354 14.35 -13.80 24.18
N LEU A 355 13.04 -13.50 24.22
CA LEU A 355 12.31 -12.89 23.10
C LEU A 355 12.42 -11.36 23.06
N LEU A 356 12.87 -10.70 24.13
CA LEU A 356 12.96 -9.22 24.20
C LEU A 356 13.65 -8.58 22.99
N PRO A 357 14.81 -9.06 22.50
CA PRO A 357 15.48 -8.44 21.36
C PRO A 357 14.57 -8.36 20.13
N ARG A 358 13.83 -9.45 19.85
CA ARG A 358 12.95 -9.56 18.68
C ARG A 358 11.56 -8.95 18.89
N MET A 359 11.17 -8.73 20.15
CA MET A 359 9.79 -8.39 20.53
C MET A 359 9.27 -7.11 19.86
N ARG A 360 10.12 -6.12 19.58
CA ARG A 360 9.72 -4.89 18.89
C ARG A 360 9.14 -5.21 17.51
N MET A 361 9.87 -6.00 16.73
CA MET A 361 9.43 -6.39 15.39
C MET A 361 8.28 -7.41 15.44
N ALA A 362 8.30 -8.33 16.41
CA ALA A 362 7.23 -9.31 16.61
C ALA A 362 5.89 -8.64 16.92
N LEU A 363 5.88 -7.63 17.80
CA LEU A 363 4.68 -6.83 18.10
C LEU A 363 4.22 -6.04 16.89
N PHE A 364 5.15 -5.40 16.17
CA PHE A 364 4.80 -4.66 14.95
C PHE A 364 4.14 -5.57 13.92
N ALA A 365 4.76 -6.72 13.60
CA ALA A 365 4.22 -7.72 12.68
C ALA A 365 2.91 -8.36 13.18
N PHE A 366 2.75 -8.59 14.48
CA PHE A 366 1.50 -9.09 15.05
C PHE A 366 0.36 -8.08 14.86
N TRP A 367 0.61 -6.80 15.11
CA TRP A 367 -0.41 -5.76 14.96
C TRP A 367 -0.76 -5.47 13.50
N THR A 368 0.08 -5.80 12.52
CA THR A 368 -0.28 -5.76 11.10
C THR A 368 -1.05 -6.99 10.60
N ALA A 369 -1.12 -8.08 11.37
CA ALA A 369 -1.79 -9.32 10.95
C ALA A 369 -3.29 -9.09 10.65
N GLY A 370 -3.76 -9.48 9.46
CA GLY A 370 -5.15 -9.25 9.05
C GLY A 370 -5.41 -7.93 8.34
N CYS A 371 -4.42 -7.03 8.29
CA CYS A 371 -4.49 -5.83 7.47
C CYS A 371 -3.91 -6.11 6.08
N LYS A 372 -4.60 -5.65 5.04
CA LYS A 372 -4.07 -5.58 3.67
C LYS A 372 -3.56 -4.17 3.42
N PHE A 373 -2.27 -3.96 3.66
CA PHE A 373 -1.68 -2.63 3.51
C PHE A 373 -1.36 -2.30 2.05
N GLU A 374 -1.41 -1.02 1.74
CA GLU A 374 -0.71 -0.40 0.60
C GLU A 374 0.49 0.40 1.10
N GLY A 375 1.50 0.59 0.26
CA GLY A 375 2.68 1.37 0.59
C GLY A 375 3.73 0.66 1.46
N PRO A 376 4.54 1.38 2.24
CA PRO A 376 5.71 0.82 2.93
C PRO A 376 5.44 -0.39 3.84
N GLN A 377 4.28 -0.48 4.49
CA GLN A 377 3.93 -1.61 5.36
C GLN A 377 3.47 -2.86 4.58
N ASN A 378 3.23 -2.75 3.27
CA ASN A 378 2.75 -3.84 2.42
C ASN A 378 3.72 -5.04 2.38
N PRO A 379 5.03 -4.89 2.09
CA PRO A 379 6.00 -5.99 2.15
C PRO A 379 5.95 -6.77 3.46
N LEU A 380 5.80 -6.08 4.59
CA LEU A 380 5.70 -6.72 5.89
C LEU A 380 4.39 -7.50 6.04
N SER A 381 3.27 -6.86 5.73
CA SER A 381 1.94 -7.44 5.91
C SER A 381 1.66 -8.67 5.05
N LEU A 382 2.40 -8.85 3.97
CA LEU A 382 2.30 -10.00 3.06
C LEU A 382 3.32 -11.11 3.39
N SER A 383 4.34 -10.81 4.17
CA SER A 383 5.42 -11.75 4.49
C SER A 383 4.96 -12.76 5.53
N TRP A 384 4.30 -13.83 5.09
CA TRP A 384 3.78 -14.92 5.95
C TRP A 384 4.87 -15.52 6.85
N TYR A 385 6.11 -15.60 6.36
CA TYR A 385 7.27 -16.09 7.11
C TYR A 385 7.79 -15.09 8.16
N VAL A 386 7.25 -13.86 8.21
CA VAL A 386 7.47 -12.89 9.30
C VAL A 386 6.25 -12.87 10.23
N ILE A 387 5.03 -12.82 9.66
CA ILE A 387 3.78 -12.69 10.40
C ILE A 387 3.49 -13.94 11.26
N TYR A 388 3.58 -15.15 10.70
CA TYR A 388 3.26 -16.36 11.46
C TYR A 388 4.23 -16.63 12.61
N PRO A 389 5.56 -16.52 12.41
CA PRO A 389 6.48 -16.55 13.54
C PRO A 389 6.12 -15.49 14.57
N ALA A 390 5.93 -14.22 14.18
CA ALA A 390 5.57 -13.12 15.10
C ALA A 390 4.32 -13.43 15.94
N ILE A 391 3.27 -14.01 15.36
CA ILE A 391 2.07 -14.47 16.09
C ILE A 391 2.46 -15.48 17.18
N ILE A 392 3.29 -16.47 16.85
CA ILE A 392 3.78 -17.45 17.82
C ILE A 392 4.63 -16.78 18.90
N GLU A 393 5.59 -15.91 18.55
CA GLU A 393 6.47 -15.27 19.52
C GLU A 393 5.66 -14.41 20.51
N VAL A 394 4.72 -13.60 19.99
CA VAL A 394 3.88 -12.72 20.82
C VAL A 394 2.96 -13.52 21.73
N LEU A 395 2.32 -14.59 21.24
CA LEU A 395 1.46 -15.43 22.07
C LEU A 395 2.26 -16.21 23.12
N PHE A 396 3.40 -16.79 22.75
CA PHE A 396 4.25 -17.50 23.71
C PHE A 396 4.83 -16.55 24.76
N PHE A 397 5.24 -15.35 24.37
CA PHE A 397 5.63 -14.28 25.29
C PHE A 397 4.47 -13.95 26.24
N TYR A 398 3.28 -13.69 25.71
CA TYR A 398 2.08 -13.35 26.48
C TYR A 398 1.74 -14.43 27.51
N PHE A 399 1.66 -15.70 27.11
CA PHE A 399 1.38 -16.80 28.04
C PHE A 399 2.53 -17.05 29.03
N ALA A 400 3.80 -16.86 28.64
CA ALA A 400 4.91 -16.95 29.59
C ALA A 400 4.84 -15.86 30.67
N VAL A 401 4.46 -14.63 30.31
CA VAL A 401 4.22 -13.53 31.26
C VAL A 401 3.02 -13.86 32.16
N LEU A 402 1.89 -14.32 31.60
CA LEU A 402 0.72 -14.73 32.38
C LEU A 402 1.06 -15.85 33.37
N ASN A 403 1.91 -16.80 33.00
CA ASN A 403 2.39 -17.85 33.90
C ASN A 403 3.22 -17.26 35.05
N GLY A 404 4.11 -16.31 34.76
CA GLY A 404 4.86 -15.58 35.79
C GLY A 404 3.92 -14.87 36.78
N VAL A 405 2.96 -14.11 36.26
CA VAL A 405 1.93 -13.41 37.06
C VAL A 405 1.11 -14.41 37.87
N ALA A 406 0.65 -15.51 37.27
CA ALA A 406 -0.12 -16.53 37.95
C ALA A 406 0.66 -17.13 39.14
N LYS A 407 1.95 -17.43 38.96
CA LYS A 407 2.81 -17.93 40.04
C LYS A 407 3.00 -16.92 41.16
N LEU A 408 3.16 -15.62 40.84
CA LEU A 408 3.24 -14.56 41.84
C LEU A 408 1.97 -14.51 42.72
N PHE A 409 0.81 -14.82 42.15
CA PHE A 409 -0.46 -14.90 42.88
C PHE A 409 -0.80 -16.31 43.40
N GLY A 410 0.13 -17.27 43.35
CA GLY A 410 -0.11 -18.65 43.80
C GLY A 410 -1.15 -19.43 42.98
N ARG A 411 -1.38 -19.04 41.71
CA ARG A 411 -2.38 -19.64 40.81
C ARG A 411 -1.72 -20.40 39.66
N ARG A 412 -2.50 -21.28 39.03
CA ARG A 412 -2.16 -21.90 37.74
C ARG A 412 -2.72 -21.08 36.59
N MET A 413 -1.94 -20.93 35.53
CA MET A 413 -2.38 -20.30 34.30
C MET A 413 -3.26 -21.26 33.48
N SER A 414 -4.34 -20.74 32.89
CA SER A 414 -5.11 -21.47 31.88
C SER A 414 -4.47 -21.28 30.50
N ASP A 415 -4.16 -22.38 29.84
CA ASP A 415 -3.53 -22.49 28.52
C ASP A 415 -4.50 -22.96 27.42
N CYS A 416 -5.76 -23.25 27.75
CA CYS A 416 -6.75 -23.79 26.83
C CYS A 416 -7.03 -22.91 25.60
N LEU A 417 -6.73 -21.61 25.68
CA LEU A 417 -6.96 -20.66 24.58
C LEU A 417 -5.72 -20.44 23.70
N VAL A 418 -4.55 -20.99 24.04
CA VAL A 418 -3.33 -20.80 23.22
C VAL A 418 -3.57 -21.24 21.78
N GLY A 419 -3.96 -22.50 21.58
CA GLY A 419 -4.20 -23.07 20.24
C GLY A 419 -5.27 -22.31 19.45
N PRO A 420 -6.47 -22.10 20.02
CA PRO A 420 -7.52 -21.29 19.39
C PRO A 420 -7.06 -19.87 19.01
N MET A 421 -6.27 -19.20 19.85
CA MET A 421 -5.75 -17.85 19.55
C MET A 421 -4.74 -17.87 18.41
N VAL A 422 -3.80 -18.83 18.40
CA VAL A 422 -2.87 -19.02 17.26
C VAL A 422 -3.65 -19.19 15.97
N LEU A 423 -4.60 -20.13 15.95
CA LEU A 423 -5.44 -20.40 14.77
C LEU A 423 -6.23 -19.17 14.36
N PHE A 424 -6.80 -18.43 15.31
CA PHE A 424 -7.56 -17.21 15.05
C PHE A 424 -6.70 -16.14 14.37
N PHE A 425 -5.51 -15.83 14.89
CA PHE A 425 -4.64 -14.81 14.29
C PHE A 425 -4.04 -15.26 12.95
N CYS A 426 -3.73 -16.55 12.80
CA CYS A 426 -3.31 -17.10 11.51
C CYS A 426 -4.44 -17.02 10.48
N ALA A 427 -5.67 -17.40 10.85
CA ALA A 427 -6.85 -17.27 10.00
C ALA A 427 -7.16 -15.82 9.66
N MET A 428 -6.99 -14.90 10.61
CA MET A 428 -7.14 -13.47 10.38
C MET A 428 -6.15 -12.96 9.32
N HIS A 429 -4.88 -13.34 9.39
CA HIS A 429 -3.90 -12.97 8.37
C HIS A 429 -4.14 -13.68 7.01
N TRP A 430 -4.56 -14.94 7.03
CA TRP A 430 -4.91 -15.68 5.82
C TRP A 430 -6.12 -15.06 5.10
N CYS A 431 -7.15 -14.69 5.85
CA CYS A 431 -8.37 -14.07 5.34
C CYS A 431 -8.27 -12.54 5.20
N ARG A 432 -7.08 -11.94 5.26
CA ARG A 432 -6.90 -10.48 5.22
C ARG A 432 -7.56 -9.82 4.00
N ASP A 433 -7.51 -10.46 2.84
CA ASP A 433 -8.11 -9.95 1.61
C ASP A 433 -9.65 -9.93 1.71
N ILE A 434 -10.24 -10.94 2.35
CA ILE A 434 -11.67 -11.00 2.62
C ILE A 434 -12.02 -9.92 3.66
N LEU A 435 -11.28 -9.86 4.77
CA LEU A 435 -11.52 -8.88 5.83
C LEU A 435 -11.43 -7.44 5.34
N ALA A 436 -10.49 -7.15 4.44
CA ALA A 436 -10.35 -5.80 3.91
C ALA A 436 -11.58 -5.35 3.10
N ASN A 437 -12.29 -6.29 2.46
CA ASN A 437 -13.47 -6.03 1.62
C ASN A 437 -14.80 -6.02 2.42
N VAL A 438 -14.77 -6.16 3.73
CA VAL A 438 -15.98 -6.19 4.56
C VAL A 438 -16.30 -4.80 5.10
N ASP A 439 -17.45 -4.24 4.71
CA ASP A 439 -17.82 -2.84 4.98
C ASP A 439 -17.77 -2.45 6.47
N TRP A 440 -18.19 -3.33 7.39
CA TRP A 440 -18.20 -3.02 8.83
C TRP A 440 -16.80 -2.97 9.46
N ILE A 441 -15.79 -3.52 8.77
CA ILE A 441 -14.39 -3.42 9.20
C ILE A 441 -13.87 -1.99 9.00
N GLY A 442 -14.51 -1.19 8.13
CA GLY A 442 -14.16 0.21 7.91
C GLY A 442 -12.94 0.40 7.00
N SER A 443 -12.65 -0.58 6.14
CA SER A 443 -11.72 -0.46 5.02
C SER A 443 -12.44 -0.67 3.70
N ASP A 444 -11.96 -0.02 2.66
CA ASP A 444 -12.46 -0.04 1.28
C ASP A 444 -11.80 -1.15 0.43
N GLY A 445 -11.39 -2.25 1.08
CA GLY A 445 -10.53 -3.27 0.48
C GLY A 445 -9.05 -3.06 0.74
N ARG A 446 -8.61 -1.89 1.25
CA ARG A 446 -7.19 -1.56 1.43
C ARG A 446 -6.96 -0.66 2.64
N ILE A 447 -5.75 -0.70 3.19
CA ILE A 447 -5.37 0.06 4.38
C ILE A 447 -4.10 0.85 4.07
N SER A 448 -4.15 2.17 4.19
CA SER A 448 -2.97 3.02 3.97
C SER A 448 -1.90 2.73 5.02
N SER A 449 -0.63 2.71 4.60
CA SER A 449 0.47 2.70 5.56
C SER A 449 0.47 3.99 6.37
N VAL A 450 0.60 3.87 7.69
CA VAL A 450 0.63 5.00 8.64
C VAL A 450 2.03 5.21 9.22
N ILE A 451 2.86 4.17 9.21
CA ILE A 451 4.20 4.19 9.81
C ILE A 451 5.21 3.81 8.73
N SER A 452 6.20 4.66 8.50
CA SER A 452 7.32 4.37 7.59
C SER A 452 8.34 3.45 8.28
N ALA A 453 9.21 2.83 7.47
CA ALA A 453 10.28 2.01 8.02
C ALA A 453 11.30 2.85 8.82
N ASP A 454 11.51 4.10 8.44
CA ASP A 454 12.40 5.01 9.16
C ASP A 454 11.83 5.41 10.51
N GLU A 455 10.52 5.77 10.56
CA GLU A 455 9.83 6.02 11.82
C GLU A 455 9.93 4.81 12.77
N PHE A 456 9.71 3.59 12.24
CA PHE A 456 9.85 2.37 13.03
C PHE A 456 11.29 2.17 13.56
N ASN A 457 12.31 2.44 12.75
CA ASN A 457 13.69 2.19 13.13
C ASN A 457 14.21 3.23 14.13
N ASN A 458 13.88 4.51 13.93
CA ASN A 458 14.48 5.65 14.64
C ASN A 458 13.63 6.16 15.81
N HIS A 459 12.30 6.01 15.74
CA HIS A 459 11.38 6.63 16.69
C HIS A 459 10.59 5.63 17.52
N VAL A 460 10.31 4.43 16.99
CA VAL A 460 9.54 3.41 17.72
C VAL A 460 10.44 2.56 18.63
N MET A 461 10.18 2.64 19.94
CA MET A 461 10.79 1.80 20.96
C MET A 461 9.85 0.68 21.42
N LEU A 462 10.41 -0.39 21.99
CA LEU A 462 9.62 -1.51 22.50
C LEU A 462 8.58 -1.08 23.56
N LYS A 463 8.96 -0.13 24.43
CA LYS A 463 8.08 0.38 25.50
C LYS A 463 6.81 1.04 24.95
N ASP A 464 6.88 1.60 23.74
CA ASP A 464 5.79 2.37 23.16
C ASP A 464 4.60 1.46 22.82
N PHE A 465 4.84 0.17 22.52
CA PHE A 465 3.74 -0.80 22.33
C PHE A 465 2.93 -1.08 23.59
N PHE A 466 3.46 -0.76 24.78
CA PHE A 466 2.80 -1.00 26.07
C PHE A 466 2.27 0.28 26.70
N PHE A 467 2.91 1.42 26.44
CA PHE A 467 2.61 2.69 27.12
C PHE A 467 2.05 3.77 26.20
N SER A 468 2.25 3.68 24.88
CA SER A 468 1.66 4.63 23.93
C SER A 468 0.26 4.14 23.53
N PRO A 469 -0.79 4.95 23.77
CA PRO A 469 -2.18 4.50 23.60
C PRO A 469 -2.57 4.29 22.13
N ASP A 470 -1.85 4.91 21.20
CA ASP A 470 -2.19 4.98 19.78
C ASP A 470 -1.26 4.15 18.88
N LEU A 471 -0.05 3.80 19.31
CA LEU A 471 0.93 3.13 18.44
C LEU A 471 0.37 1.82 17.85
N ALA A 472 -0.15 0.91 18.67
CA ALA A 472 -0.68 -0.36 18.18
C ALA A 472 -1.88 -0.17 17.21
N LEU A 473 -2.66 0.89 17.41
CA LEU A 473 -3.75 1.27 16.50
C LEU A 473 -3.20 1.82 15.17
N ARG A 474 -2.18 2.68 15.21
CA ARG A 474 -1.47 3.20 14.02
C ARG A 474 -0.80 2.08 13.23
N VAL A 475 -0.12 1.15 13.90
CA VAL A 475 0.49 -0.05 13.27
C VAL A 475 -0.57 -0.90 12.58
N ASN A 476 -1.78 -0.94 13.11
CA ASN A 476 -2.96 -1.59 12.53
C ASN A 476 -3.68 -0.70 11.48
N GLY A 477 -3.03 0.34 10.97
CA GLY A 477 -3.57 1.23 9.94
C GLY A 477 -4.80 2.02 10.38
N ASN A 478 -4.93 2.27 11.69
CA ASN A 478 -6.07 2.94 12.33
C ASN A 478 -7.43 2.23 12.15
N VAL A 479 -7.43 0.95 11.77
CA VAL A 479 -8.65 0.14 11.63
C VAL A 479 -9.17 -0.31 13.00
N LYS A 480 -10.01 0.51 13.63
CA LYS A 480 -10.48 0.30 15.01
C LYS A 480 -11.14 -1.07 15.23
N SER A 481 -11.94 -1.54 14.28
CA SER A 481 -12.63 -2.83 14.35
C SER A 481 -11.62 -4.00 14.53
N LEU A 482 -10.64 -4.13 13.62
CA LEU A 482 -9.57 -5.13 13.69
C LEU A 482 -8.75 -5.01 14.97
N PHE A 483 -8.42 -3.78 15.36
CA PHE A 483 -7.69 -3.52 16.60
C PHE A 483 -8.43 -4.07 17.83
N TYR A 484 -9.71 -3.73 17.99
CA TYR A 484 -10.51 -4.18 19.13
C TYR A 484 -10.79 -5.68 19.11
N ILE A 485 -10.91 -6.31 17.93
CA ILE A 485 -11.03 -7.77 17.83
C ILE A 485 -9.77 -8.46 18.34
N LYS A 486 -8.59 -7.99 17.93
CA LYS A 486 -7.29 -8.52 18.40
C LYS A 486 -7.17 -8.34 19.92
N LEU A 487 -7.48 -7.15 20.42
CA LEU A 487 -7.42 -6.84 21.85
C LEU A 487 -8.41 -7.68 22.66
N SER A 488 -9.64 -7.83 22.18
CA SER A 488 -10.65 -8.68 22.83
C SER A 488 -10.20 -10.12 22.91
N THR A 489 -9.63 -10.64 21.81
CA THR A 489 -9.07 -12.00 21.76
C THR A 489 -7.94 -12.17 22.78
N LEU A 490 -7.01 -11.21 22.86
CA LEU A 490 -5.94 -11.19 23.86
C LEU A 490 -6.46 -11.07 25.30
N ALA A 491 -7.63 -10.48 25.54
CA ALA A 491 -8.22 -10.33 26.87
C ALA A 491 -8.98 -11.59 27.35
N LEU A 492 -9.44 -12.47 26.45
CA LEU A 492 -10.22 -13.67 26.80
C LEU A 492 -9.57 -14.56 27.88
N PRO A 493 -8.24 -14.84 27.85
CA PRO A 493 -7.59 -15.64 28.88
C PRO A 493 -7.67 -15.03 30.28
N LEU A 494 -7.83 -13.70 30.40
CA LEU A 494 -7.96 -13.00 31.67
C LEU A 494 -9.37 -13.14 32.27
N LEU A 495 -10.40 -13.25 31.43
CA LEU A 495 -11.81 -13.28 31.82
C LEU A 495 -12.28 -14.66 32.30
N LYS A 496 -11.68 -15.75 31.80
CA LYS A 496 -12.07 -17.14 32.14
C LYS A 496 -11.83 -17.51 33.62
N LYS A 497 -11.30 -16.58 34.43
CA LYS A 497 -11.05 -16.73 35.87
C LYS A 497 -12.30 -17.04 36.73
N LYS A 498 -13.52 -16.80 36.25
CA LYS A 498 -14.74 -16.86 37.10
C LYS A 498 -15.45 -18.21 37.21
N HIS A 499 -15.25 -19.18 36.30
CA HIS A 499 -16.13 -20.36 36.26
C HIS A 499 -15.61 -21.66 36.91
N HIS A 500 -14.32 -21.76 37.27
CA HIS A 500 -13.78 -23.00 37.86
C HIS A 500 -13.65 -23.00 39.39
N GLN A 501 -14.06 -21.93 40.08
CA GLN A 501 -14.06 -21.90 41.55
C GLN A 501 -15.32 -22.48 42.21
N GLN A 502 -16.29 -22.98 41.45
CA GLN A 502 -17.57 -23.50 41.97
C GLN A 502 -17.73 -25.03 41.91
N GLN A 503 -16.71 -25.79 41.51
CA GLN A 503 -16.83 -27.26 41.37
C GLN A 503 -15.94 -28.10 42.31
N HIS A 504 -15.41 -27.50 43.37
CA HIS A 504 -14.86 -28.27 44.48
C HIS A 504 -15.36 -27.71 45.82
N VAL A 505 -16.56 -28.17 46.20
CA VAL A 505 -16.92 -28.53 47.57
C VAL A 505 -17.24 -30.01 47.55
#